data_AF-A0A2D6E6D6-F1
#
_entry.id   AF-A0A2D6E6D6-F1
#
_cell.length_a   1.000
_cell.length_b   1.000
_cell.length_c   1.000
_cell.angle_alpha   90.00
_cell.angle_beta   90.00
_cell.angle_gamma   90.00
#
_symmetry.space_group_name_H-M   'P 1'
#
loop_
_entity.id
_entity.type
_entity.pdbx_description
1 polymer ?
#
loop_
_entity_poly.entity_id
_entity_poly.type
_entity_poly.pdbx_seq_one_letter_code
_entity_poly.pdbx_strand_id
1 'polypeptide(L)'
;MIKFLDRIRERVWAWMNRHKFFTIFWSGVLIDFWANWYSYAINHDWIVLQAFLGFFLPLMNFPFMVWFFDEKEHKERFKYCLCGAVSMTIGSTAMLLMVREGWIAGQAF
;
A
#
# COMPACT_ATOMS: atom_id res chain seq x y z
N MET A 1 -22.94 0.55 19.14
CA MET A 1 -21.92 1.03 18.19
C MET A 1 -20.65 0.16 18.21
N ILE A 2 -20.04 -0.09 19.38
CA ILE A 2 -18.82 -0.90 19.52
C ILE A 2 -18.97 -2.34 18.97
N LYS A 3 -20.01 -3.09 19.39
CA LYS A 3 -20.26 -4.47 18.90
C LYS A 3 -20.53 -4.59 17.39
N PHE A 4 -20.97 -3.50 16.75
CA PHE A 4 -21.22 -3.48 15.30
C PHE A 4 -19.90 -3.33 14.53
N LEU A 5 -19.04 -2.42 15.01
CA LEU A 5 -17.69 -2.23 14.46
C LEU A 5 -16.83 -3.50 14.63
N ASP A 6 -16.91 -4.17 15.78
CA ASP A 6 -16.20 -5.44 16.00
C ASP A 6 -16.62 -6.52 15.00
N ARG A 7 -17.92 -6.63 14.72
CA ARG A 7 -18.44 -7.61 13.76
C ARG A 7 -18.02 -7.30 12.32
N ILE A 8 -17.93 -6.03 11.95
CA ILE A 8 -17.38 -5.61 10.65
C ILE A 8 -15.90 -5.94 10.58
N ARG A 9 -15.12 -5.61 11.62
CA ARG A 9 -13.68 -5.92 11.70
C ARG A 9 -13.43 -7.40 11.50
N GLU A 10 -14.14 -8.27 12.21
CA GLU A 10 -13.99 -9.72 12.10
C GLU A 10 -14.32 -10.23 10.70
N ARG A 11 -15.41 -9.73 10.09
CA ARG A 11 -15.80 -10.11 8.72
C ARG A 11 -14.79 -9.68 7.68
N VAL A 12 -14.32 -8.43 7.76
CA VAL A 12 -13.30 -7.88 6.85
C VAL A 12 -12.00 -8.65 7.02
N TRP A 13 -11.55 -8.88 8.25
CA TRP A 13 -10.33 -9.63 8.53
C TRP A 13 -10.41 -11.09 8.05
N ALA A 14 -11.53 -11.78 8.30
CA ALA A 14 -11.75 -13.14 7.82
C ALA A 14 -11.77 -13.20 6.28
N TRP A 15 -12.38 -12.21 5.62
CA TRP A 15 -12.40 -12.12 4.17
C TRP A 15 -10.99 -11.86 3.59
N MET A 16 -10.23 -10.94 4.18
CA MET A 16 -8.86 -10.63 3.77
C MET A 16 -7.95 -11.84 3.94
N ASN A 17 -8.09 -12.61 5.03
CA ASN A 17 -7.34 -13.86 5.22
C ASN A 17 -7.72 -14.94 4.21
N ARG A 18 -9.01 -15.04 3.84
CA ARG A 18 -9.46 -15.99 2.80
C ARG A 18 -8.92 -15.61 1.41
N HIS A 19 -8.79 -14.31 1.13
CA HIS A 19 -8.28 -13.80 -0.14
C HIS A 19 -6.91 -13.12 0.04
N LYS A 20 -6.01 -13.78 0.78
CA LYS A 20 -4.75 -13.18 1.23
C LYS A 20 -3.91 -12.65 0.06
N PHE A 21 -3.71 -13.43 -0.99
CA PHE A 21 -2.95 -13.00 -2.18
C PHE A 21 -3.59 -11.83 -2.92
N PHE A 22 -4.90 -11.82 -3.07
CA PHE A 22 -5.61 -10.70 -3.71
C PHE A 22 -5.46 -9.43 -2.89
N THR A 23 -5.56 -9.55 -1.56
CA THR A 23 -5.43 -8.42 -0.66
C THR A 23 -3.99 -7.91 -0.60
N ILE A 24 -3.01 -8.81 -0.55
CA ILE A 24 -1.58 -8.53 -0.69
C ILE A 24 -1.33 -7.79 -2.01
N PHE A 25 -1.92 -8.25 -3.11
CA PHE A 25 -1.70 -7.66 -4.42
C PHE A 25 -2.15 -6.20 -4.47
N TRP A 26 -3.43 -5.94 -4.21
CA TRP A 26 -3.98 -4.59 -4.33
C TRP A 26 -3.45 -3.63 -3.25
N SER A 27 -3.23 -4.14 -2.04
CA SER A 27 -2.58 -3.32 -1.00
C SER A 27 -1.16 -2.97 -1.40
N GLY A 28 -0.41 -3.90 -1.99
CA GLY A 28 0.93 -3.66 -2.51
C GLY A 28 0.97 -2.58 -3.59
N VAL A 29 0.03 -2.63 -4.55
CA VAL A 29 -0.11 -1.59 -5.60
C VAL A 29 -0.35 -0.21 -4.96
N LEU A 30 -1.30 -0.12 -4.03
CA LEU A 30 -1.67 1.14 -3.39
C LEU A 30 -0.56 1.69 -2.49
N ILE A 31 0.07 0.84 -1.68
CA ILE A 31 1.16 1.22 -0.79
C ILE A 31 2.34 1.74 -1.60
N ASP A 32 2.72 1.01 -2.66
CA ASP A 32 3.88 1.39 -3.46
C ASP A 32 3.62 2.68 -4.26
N PHE A 33 2.43 2.80 -4.85
CA PHE A 33 1.99 4.05 -5.46
C PHE A 33 2.08 5.23 -4.47
N TRP A 34 1.54 5.04 -3.26
CA TRP A 34 1.54 6.05 -2.21
C TRP A 34 2.96 6.41 -1.73
N ALA A 35 3.84 5.41 -1.61
CA ALA A 35 5.24 5.62 -1.23
C ALA A 35 6.01 6.41 -2.30
N ASN A 36 5.77 6.12 -3.58
CA ASN A 36 6.37 6.88 -4.68
C ASN A 36 5.79 8.30 -4.76
N TRP A 37 4.50 8.49 -4.45
CA TRP A 37 3.92 9.83 -4.33
C TRP A 37 4.50 10.63 -3.16
N TYR A 38 4.68 9.97 -2.02
CA TYR A 38 5.36 10.55 -0.88
C TYR A 38 6.78 11.01 -1.23
N SER A 39 7.55 10.16 -1.93
CA SER A 39 8.90 10.48 -2.39
C SER A 39 8.91 11.65 -3.38
N TYR A 40 7.94 11.68 -4.32
CA TYR A 40 7.76 12.81 -5.24
C TYR A 40 7.46 14.11 -4.48
N ALA A 41 6.56 14.07 -3.49
CA ALA A 41 6.24 15.24 -2.67
C ALA A 41 7.45 15.78 -1.89
N ILE A 42 8.38 14.91 -1.44
CA ILE A 42 9.66 15.33 -0.85
C ILE A 42 10.49 16.09 -1.88
N ASN A 43 10.67 15.52 -3.08
CA ASN A 43 11.54 16.10 -4.12
C ASN A 43 11.02 17.42 -4.69
N HIS A 44 9.75 17.74 -4.47
CA HIS A 44 9.10 18.99 -4.91
C HIS A 44 8.78 19.95 -3.75
N ASP A 45 9.31 19.70 -2.54
CA ASP A 45 9.12 20.56 -1.35
C ASP A 45 7.65 20.74 -0.93
N TRP A 46 6.80 19.75 -1.18
CA TRP A 46 5.38 19.79 -0.83
C TRP A 46 5.13 19.33 0.60
N ILE A 47 5.55 20.16 1.55
CA ILE A 47 5.60 19.85 2.99
C ILE A 47 4.27 19.30 3.52
N VAL A 48 3.14 19.96 3.21
CA VAL A 48 1.82 19.54 3.73
C VAL A 48 1.42 18.17 3.18
N LEU A 49 1.61 17.95 1.88
CA LEU A 49 1.26 16.70 1.22
C LEU A 49 2.20 15.57 1.65
N GLN A 50 3.50 15.84 1.73
CA GLN A 50 4.51 14.90 2.24
C GLN A 50 4.16 14.46 3.67
N ALA A 51 3.83 15.39 4.57
CA ALA A 51 3.47 15.06 5.95
C ALA A 51 2.21 14.18 6.03
N PHE A 52 1.20 14.52 5.23
CA PHE A 52 -0.02 13.72 5.11
C PHE A 52 0.28 12.30 4.61
N LEU A 53 0.96 12.19 3.46
CA LEU A 53 1.27 10.89 2.85
C LEU A 53 2.16 10.05 3.79
N GLY A 54 3.16 10.65 4.42
CA GLY A 54 4.08 9.99 5.34
C GLY A 54 3.40 9.46 6.61
N PHE A 55 2.39 10.16 7.13
CA PHE A 55 1.61 9.71 8.29
C PHE A 55 0.80 8.45 8.00
N PHE A 56 0.18 8.35 6.81
CA PHE A 56 -0.68 7.23 6.45
C PHE A 56 0.10 5.99 5.97
N LEU A 57 1.33 6.16 5.49
CA LEU A 57 2.12 5.07 4.91
C LEU A 57 2.36 3.89 5.88
N PRO A 58 2.69 4.08 7.17
CA PRO A 58 2.80 2.99 8.13
C PRO A 58 1.48 2.27 8.40
N LEU A 59 0.36 3.02 8.43
CA LEU A 59 -0.98 2.47 8.66
C LEU A 59 -1.40 1.54 7.52
N MET A 60 -1.08 1.91 6.28
CA MET A 60 -1.35 1.08 5.11
C MET A 60 -0.46 -0.18 5.09
N ASN A 61 0.79 -0.09 5.52
CA ASN A 61 1.71 -1.23 5.59
C ASN A 61 1.41 -2.22 6.73
N PHE A 62 0.68 -1.79 7.76
CA PHE A 62 0.47 -2.59 8.97
C PHE A 62 -0.12 -4.00 8.71
N PRO A 63 -1.20 -4.18 7.91
CA PRO A 63 -1.73 -5.51 7.63
C PRO A 63 -0.72 -6.44 6.95
N PHE A 64 0.13 -5.88 6.09
CA PHE A 64 1.18 -6.62 5.39
C PHE A 64 2.26 -7.11 6.33
N MET A 65 2.71 -6.24 7.23
CA MET A 65 3.68 -6.60 8.26
C MET A 65 3.14 -7.72 9.14
N VAL A 66 1.88 -7.62 9.59
CA VAL A 66 1.23 -8.67 10.38
C VAL A 66 1.23 -10.01 9.66
N TRP A 67 0.76 -10.07 8.41
CA TRP A 67 0.73 -11.33 7.64
C TRP A 67 2.11 -11.91 7.38
N PHE A 68 3.10 -11.06 7.11
CA PHE A 68 4.46 -11.52 6.83
C PHE A 68 5.15 -12.08 8.09
N PHE A 69 4.95 -11.43 9.25
CA PHE A 69 5.52 -11.89 10.52
C PHE A 69 4.80 -13.13 11.07
N ASP A 70 3.47 -13.20 10.97
CA ASP A 70 2.68 -14.33 11.48
C ASP A 70 2.89 -15.62 10.68
N GLU A 71 3.17 -15.52 9.38
CA GLU A 71 3.40 -16.69 8.54
C GLU A 71 4.71 -17.36 8.93
N LYS A 72 4.68 -18.64 9.33
CA LYS A 72 5.88 -19.35 9.81
C LYS A 72 6.63 -20.04 8.69
N GLU A 73 5.95 -20.33 7.59
CA GLU A 73 6.56 -21.06 6.47
C GLU A 73 7.27 -20.11 5.50
N HIS A 74 8.57 -20.32 5.30
CA HIS A 74 9.37 -19.50 4.37
C HIS A 74 8.89 -19.57 2.91
N LYS A 75 8.32 -20.71 2.48
CA LYS A 75 7.77 -20.85 1.13
C LYS A 75 6.56 -19.94 0.92
N GLU A 76 5.67 -19.84 1.89
CA GLU A 76 4.51 -18.94 1.81
C GLU A 76 4.94 -17.47 1.87
N ARG A 77 5.91 -17.12 2.74
CA ARG A 77 6.52 -15.78 2.73
C ARG A 77 7.12 -15.42 1.38
N PHE A 78 7.79 -16.37 0.71
CA PHE A 78 8.33 -16.14 -0.61
C PHE A 78 7.24 -15.87 -1.65
N LYS A 79 6.09 -16.58 -1.59
CA LYS A 79 4.94 -16.29 -2.46
C LYS A 79 4.37 -14.89 -2.19
N TYR A 80 4.29 -14.47 -0.93
CA TYR A 80 3.87 -13.11 -0.58
C TYR A 80 4.84 -12.07 -1.14
N CYS A 81 6.14 -12.33 -1.04
CA CYS A 81 7.19 -11.48 -1.60
C CYS A 81 7.06 -11.36 -3.12
N LEU A 82 6.87 -12.49 -3.83
CA LEU A 82 6.70 -12.50 -5.29
C LEU A 82 5.45 -11.71 -5.71
N CYS A 83 4.33 -11.93 -5.02
CA CYS A 83 3.10 -11.20 -5.24
C CYS A 83 3.30 -9.70 -4.98
N GLY A 84 3.98 -9.35 -3.88
CA GLY A 84 4.36 -7.98 -3.53
C GLY A 84 5.23 -7.34 -4.60
N ALA A 85 6.25 -8.03 -5.10
CA ALA A 85 7.16 -7.50 -6.13
C ALA A 85 6.41 -7.11 -7.41
N VAL A 86 5.51 -7.97 -7.90
CA VAL A 86 4.66 -7.66 -9.07
C VAL A 86 3.75 -6.46 -8.78
N SER A 87 3.18 -6.42 -7.58
CA SER A 87 2.30 -5.33 -7.16
C SER A 87 3.02 -3.99 -7.10
N MET A 88 4.24 -3.98 -6.56
CA MET A 88 5.09 -2.79 -6.49
C MET A 88 5.48 -2.30 -7.88
N THR A 89 5.82 -3.19 -8.82
CA THR A 89 6.08 -2.78 -10.20
C THR A 89 4.87 -2.06 -10.81
N ILE A 90 3.65 -2.54 -10.55
CA ILE A 90 2.43 -1.89 -11.04
C ILE A 90 2.18 -0.56 -10.32
N GLY A 91 2.34 -0.50 -9.00
CA GLY A 91 2.15 0.72 -8.20
C GLY A 91 3.09 1.86 -8.62
N SER A 92 4.39 1.58 -8.67
CA SER A 92 5.40 2.52 -9.14
C SER A 92 5.17 2.95 -10.59
N THR A 93 4.82 2.02 -11.48
CA THR A 93 4.50 2.36 -12.88
C THR A 93 3.27 3.26 -12.97
N ALA A 94 2.21 2.99 -12.20
CA ALA A 94 1.02 3.82 -12.17
C ALA A 94 1.31 5.24 -11.68
N MET A 95 2.16 5.38 -10.65
CA MET A 95 2.61 6.69 -10.16
C MET A 95 3.43 7.43 -11.24
N LEU A 96 4.34 6.74 -11.93
CA LEU A 96 5.11 7.33 -13.04
C LEU A 96 4.20 7.81 -14.17
N LEU A 97 3.18 7.04 -14.54
CA LEU A 97 2.19 7.45 -15.54
C LEU A 97 1.38 8.66 -15.05
N MET A 98 1.00 8.69 -13.77
CA MET A 98 0.29 9.84 -13.18
C MET A 98 1.12 11.12 -13.24
N VAL A 99 2.43 11.03 -12.97
CA VAL A 99 3.37 12.17 -13.13
C VAL A 99 3.48 12.56 -14.61
N ARG A 100 3.64 11.58 -15.51
CA ARG A 100 3.81 11.81 -16.94
C ARG A 100 2.61 12.51 -17.58
N GLU A 101 1.40 12.16 -17.17
CA GLU A 101 0.16 12.78 -17.65
C GLU A 101 -0.16 14.11 -16.96
N GLY A 102 0.68 14.57 -16.02
CA GLY A 102 0.54 15.86 -15.35
C GLY A 102 -0.62 15.93 -14.35
N TRP A 103 -1.13 14.78 -13.88
CA TRP A 103 -2.24 14.74 -12.93
C TRP A 103 -1.85 15.19 -11.52
N ILE A 104 -0.55 15.10 -11.21
CA ILE A 104 0.01 15.66 -9.99
C ILE A 104 0.43 17.09 -10.31
N ALA A 105 -0.36 18.06 -9.83
CA ALA A 105 -0.17 19.48 -10.08
C ALA A 105 1.16 19.97 -9.49
N GLY A 106 2.14 20.15 -10.37
CA GLY A 106 3.50 20.55 -10.07
C GLY A 106 4.27 20.83 -11.35
N GLN A 107 3.67 21.55 -12.30
CA GLN A 107 4.37 21.90 -13.54
C GLN A 107 5.61 22.74 -13.22
N ALA A 108 6.77 22.10 -13.29
CA ALA A 108 8.01 22.71 -13.70
C ALA A 108 8.63 21.76 -14.74
N PHE A 109 8.22 21.95 -15.99
CA PHE A 109 9.11 21.67 -17.12
C PHE A 109 10.21 22.74 -17.14
#